data_AF-A0A7J0GCQ8-F1
#
_entry.id   AF-A0A7J0GCQ8-F1
#
_cell.length_a   1.000
_cell.length_b   1.000
_cell.length_c   1.000
_cell.angle_alpha   90.00
_cell.angle_beta   90.00
_cell.angle_gamma   90.00
#
_symmetry.space_group_name_H-M   'P 1'
#
loop_
_entity.id
_entity.type
_entity.pdbx_description
1 polymer ?
#
loop_
_entity_poly.entity_id
_entity_poly.type
_entity_poly.pdbx_seq_one_letter_code
_entity_poly.pdbx_strand_id
1 'polypeptide(L)'
;MVSGVQPTGSIHLGNYLGAIKNWVLFQDMYDTLFFIVDLHSVPEALIPPAGARVMSLTDGLSKMSKSAPSDQSRINLLDPKDEVALECQDMNWGIFKNVLTDALVDHLHPIQVRYEEIMSDAGYLDSVLAEGARKAADIADVTLNNVYQAMGFFRR
;
A
#
# COMPACT_ATOMS: atom_id res chain seq x y z
N MET A 1 -1.04 -1.09 -18.56
CA MET A 1 -0.26 -0.28 -17.59
C MET A 1 0.80 -1.17 -16.96
N VAL A 2 2.02 -0.66 -16.78
CA VAL A 2 3.13 -1.40 -16.15
C VAL A 2 3.58 -0.60 -14.93
N SER A 3 3.60 -1.21 -13.74
CA SER A 3 3.98 -0.54 -12.50
C SER A 3 4.83 -1.44 -11.60
N GLY A 4 5.95 -0.90 -11.14
CA GLY A 4 6.89 -1.59 -10.27
C GLY A 4 6.80 -1.09 -8.83
N VAL A 5 6.83 -2.01 -7.87
CA VAL A 5 6.85 -1.72 -6.43
C VAL A 5 8.19 -2.11 -5.84
N GLN A 6 8.87 -1.18 -5.20
CA GLN A 6 10.09 -1.49 -4.44
C GLN A 6 9.71 -2.12 -3.08
N PRO A 7 10.34 -3.24 -2.67
CA PRO A 7 10.11 -3.84 -1.37
C PRO A 7 10.83 -3.03 -0.27
N THR A 8 10.20 -1.98 0.23
CA THR A 8 10.75 -1.07 1.27
C THR A 8 10.46 -1.52 2.71
N GLY A 9 9.97 -2.75 2.91
CA GLY A 9 9.70 -3.35 4.23
C GLY A 9 8.29 -3.07 4.75
N SER A 10 7.93 -1.81 5.02
CA SER A 10 6.61 -1.47 5.56
C SER A 10 5.82 -0.55 4.63
N ILE A 11 4.58 -0.96 4.30
CA ILE A 11 3.62 -0.14 3.55
C ILE A 11 2.83 0.72 4.54
N HIS A 12 2.71 2.02 4.29
CA HIS A 12 1.91 2.95 5.11
C HIS A 12 0.64 3.42 4.38
N LEU A 13 -0.30 4.02 5.11
CA LEU A 13 -1.59 4.46 4.58
C LEU A 13 -1.47 5.39 3.36
N GLY A 14 -0.45 6.25 3.35
CA GLY A 14 -0.11 7.08 2.18
C GLY A 14 0.19 6.28 0.90
N ASN A 15 0.90 5.15 0.97
CA ASN A 15 1.13 4.30 -0.20
C ASN A 15 -0.19 3.68 -0.69
N TYR A 16 -1.03 3.25 0.26
CA TYR A 16 -2.31 2.65 -0.05
C TYR A 16 -3.25 3.62 -0.78
N LEU A 17 -3.44 4.82 -0.23
CA LEU A 17 -4.32 5.84 -0.80
C LEU A 17 -3.76 6.46 -2.09
N GLY A 18 -2.44 6.64 -2.17
CA GLY A 18 -1.79 7.30 -3.30
C GLY A 18 -1.64 6.41 -4.53
N ALA A 19 -1.34 5.13 -4.33
CA ALA A 19 -0.99 4.22 -5.41
C ALA A 19 -1.88 2.98 -5.46
N ILE A 20 -1.87 2.18 -4.38
CA ILE A 20 -2.47 0.83 -4.40
C ILE A 20 -3.97 0.88 -4.70
N LYS A 21 -4.73 1.80 -4.08
CA LYS A 21 -6.17 1.94 -4.33
C LYS A 21 -6.47 2.30 -5.78
N ASN A 22 -5.65 3.17 -6.39
CA ASN A 22 -5.81 3.54 -7.80
C ASN A 22 -5.44 2.39 -8.73
N TRP A 23 -4.39 1.63 -8.40
CA TRP A 23 -3.97 0.45 -9.16
C TRP A 23 -5.05 -0.62 -9.26
N VAL A 24 -5.74 -0.91 -8.15
CA VAL A 24 -6.87 -1.84 -8.14
C VAL A 24 -7.97 -1.36 -9.10
N LEU A 25 -8.31 -0.07 -9.08
CA LEU A 25 -9.30 0.49 -10.01
C LEU A 25 -8.87 0.37 -11.49
N PHE A 26 -7.57 0.42 -11.77
CA PHE A 26 -7.06 0.29 -13.13
C PHE A 26 -7.08 -1.14 -13.66
N GLN A 27 -7.15 -2.16 -12.79
CA GLN A 27 -7.22 -3.57 -13.21
C GLN A 27 -8.48 -3.86 -14.03
N ASP A 28 -9.60 -3.19 -13.73
CA ASP A 28 -10.86 -3.36 -14.45
C ASP A 28 -10.88 -2.63 -15.80
N MET A 29 -10.03 -1.62 -15.98
CA MET A 29 -10.05 -0.73 -17.14
C MET A 29 -8.94 -1.03 -18.15
N TYR A 30 -7.84 -1.63 -17.71
CA TYR A 30 -6.65 -1.84 -18.53
C TYR A 30 -6.04 -3.21 -18.28
N ASP A 31 -5.31 -3.72 -19.27
CA ASP A 31 -4.36 -4.80 -19.02
C ASP A 31 -3.21 -4.25 -18.15
N THR A 32 -3.01 -4.83 -16.97
CA THR A 32 -2.12 -4.30 -15.95
C THR A 32 -1.08 -5.32 -15.50
N LEU A 33 0.17 -4.88 -15.39
CA LEU A 33 1.28 -5.65 -14.84
C LEU A 33 1.84 -4.94 -13.62
N PHE A 34 1.76 -5.61 -12.47
CA PHE A 34 2.37 -5.19 -11.20
C PHE A 34 3.49 -6.15 -10.85
N PHE A 35 4.68 -5.64 -10.58
CA PHE A 35 5.84 -6.48 -10.28
C PHE A 35 6.65 -5.90 -9.13
N ILE A 36 7.26 -6.80 -8.35
CA ILE A 36 8.17 -6.44 -7.27
C ILE A 36 9.54 -6.21 -7.88
N VAL A 37 10.14 -5.07 -7.57
CA VAL A 37 11.39 -4.61 -8.15
C VAL A 37 12.54 -4.86 -7.17
N ASP A 38 12.83 -6.13 -6.93
CA ASP A 38 13.91 -6.59 -6.06
C ASP A 38 15.30 -6.23 -6.63
N LEU A 39 15.49 -6.35 -7.94
CA LEU A 39 16.77 -6.06 -8.61
C LEU A 39 17.18 -4.58 -8.64
N HIS A 40 16.26 -3.62 -8.42
CA HIS A 40 16.62 -2.20 -8.24
C HIS A 40 17.02 -1.88 -6.78
N SER A 41 16.99 -2.85 -5.87
CA SER A 41 17.16 -2.65 -4.43
C SER A 41 18.59 -2.90 -3.89
N VAL A 42 19.64 -2.88 -4.72
CA VAL A 42 21.05 -3.10 -4.26
C VAL A 42 21.99 -2.11 -4.97
N PRO A 43 22.92 -1.41 -4.27
CA PRO A 43 23.65 -1.83 -3.07
C PRO A 43 23.18 -1.27 -1.73
N GLU A 44 23.33 -2.10 -0.71
CA GLU A 44 23.21 -1.76 0.71
C GLU A 44 24.17 -0.60 1.03
N ALA A 45 23.62 0.51 1.51
CA ALA A 45 24.44 1.66 1.89
C ALA A 45 25.27 1.32 3.13
N LEU A 46 26.58 1.20 2.97
CA LEU A 46 27.53 1.14 4.08
C LEU A 46 27.55 2.53 4.77
N ILE A 47 26.72 2.73 5.79
CA ILE A 47 26.69 3.97 6.57
C ILE A 47 27.81 3.88 7.63
N PRO A 48 28.90 4.67 7.55
CA PRO A 48 29.90 4.72 8.62
C PRO A 48 29.26 5.18 9.95
N PRO A 49 29.76 4.71 11.11
CA PRO A 49 29.09 4.85 12.41
C PRO A 49 28.96 6.28 12.98
N ALA A 50 29.16 7.33 12.18
CA ALA A 50 28.93 8.71 12.60
C ALA A 50 28.50 9.62 11.43
N GLY A 51 27.24 10.05 11.46
CA GLY A 51 26.70 11.04 10.51
C GLY A 51 25.24 11.41 10.78
N ALA A 52 25.06 12.39 11.70
CA ALA A 52 23.86 13.21 11.95
C ALA A 52 22.50 12.51 12.17
N ARG A 53 22.05 12.53 13.43
CA ARG A 53 20.67 12.23 13.84
C ARG A 53 19.76 13.42 13.52
N VAL A 54 18.64 13.18 12.84
CA VAL A 54 17.50 14.10 12.80
C VAL A 54 16.46 13.61 13.82
N MET A 55 16.08 14.48 14.75
CA MET A 55 15.22 14.20 15.91
C MET A 55 13.72 14.26 15.56
N SER A 56 12.89 13.67 16.44
CA SER A 56 11.42 13.66 16.37
C SER A 56 10.80 15.06 16.52
N LEU A 57 9.68 15.31 15.85
CA LEU A 57 8.83 16.51 15.97
C LEU A 57 7.79 16.42 17.10
N THR A 58 7.92 15.44 17.99
CA THR A 58 7.07 15.24 19.18
C THR A 58 7.93 15.60 20.41
N ASP A 59 7.73 16.67 21.17
CA ASP A 59 6.53 16.98 21.95
C ASP A 59 6.76 18.27 22.77
N GLY A 60 5.71 18.99 23.19
CA GLY A 60 5.89 20.21 23.98
C GLY A 60 4.62 20.82 24.58
N LEU A 61 4.13 20.24 25.68
CA LEU A 61 3.37 20.89 26.78
C LEU A 61 1.86 20.57 26.93
N SER A 62 1.42 19.30 26.95
CA SER A 62 0.49 18.77 28.01
C SER A 62 -0.12 17.39 27.69
N LYS A 63 -0.29 16.62 28.78
CA LYS A 63 -0.78 15.24 28.91
C LYS A 63 -2.30 15.22 29.09
N MET A 64 -3.03 14.22 28.57
CA MET A 64 -4.44 14.03 28.97
C MET A 64 -4.86 12.56 29.11
N SER A 65 -5.64 12.32 30.17
CA SER A 65 -6.20 11.07 30.68
C SER A 65 -7.74 11.04 30.49
N LYS A 66 -8.31 9.86 30.75
CA LYS A 66 -9.59 9.26 30.34
C LYS A 66 -10.91 9.93 30.81
N SER A 67 -11.96 9.55 30.06
CA SER A 67 -13.38 9.22 30.39
C SER A 67 -14.48 10.23 30.00
N ALA A 68 -15.43 9.80 29.15
CA ALA A 68 -16.89 9.91 29.33
C ALA A 68 -17.68 9.28 28.15
N PRO A 69 -18.96 8.89 28.34
CA PRO A 69 -19.74 8.02 27.44
C PRO A 69 -20.82 8.78 26.64
N SER A 70 -21.05 8.42 25.37
CA SER A 70 -22.39 8.23 24.76
C SER A 70 -22.32 7.96 23.26
N ASP A 71 -23.38 7.31 22.79
CA ASP A 71 -23.63 6.74 21.47
C ASP A 71 -24.00 7.74 20.35
N GLN A 72 -23.75 7.28 19.11
CA GLN A 72 -24.00 7.87 17.77
C GLN A 72 -22.95 8.90 17.31
N SER A 73 -22.41 8.87 16.09
CA SER A 73 -22.91 8.38 14.80
C SER A 73 -21.74 7.89 13.93
N ARG A 74 -21.96 6.85 13.13
CA ARG A 74 -20.94 6.23 12.28
C ARG A 74 -20.75 7.10 11.03
N ILE A 75 -19.53 7.59 10.77
CA ILE A 75 -19.16 8.14 9.47
C ILE A 75 -18.75 6.98 8.57
N ASN A 76 -19.45 6.76 7.46
CA ASN A 76 -19.06 5.73 6.50
C ASN A 76 -18.02 6.28 5.53
N LEU A 77 -17.06 5.44 5.15
CA LEU A 77 -16.00 5.85 4.22
C LEU A 77 -16.52 6.22 2.82
N LEU A 78 -17.76 5.82 2.51
CA LEU A 78 -18.42 6.06 1.23
C LEU A 78 -19.32 7.29 1.23
N ASP A 79 -19.48 7.95 2.38
CA ASP A 79 -20.33 9.13 2.48
C ASP A 79 -19.71 10.30 1.70
N PRO A 80 -20.51 11.06 0.93
CA PRO A 80 -20.01 12.20 0.19
C PRO A 80 -19.45 13.26 1.14
N LYS A 81 -18.38 13.93 0.69
CA LYS A 81 -17.60 14.88 1.52
C LYS A 81 -18.45 15.93 2.23
N ASP A 82 -19.52 16.38 1.57
CA ASP A 82 -20.38 17.44 2.07
C ASP A 82 -21.28 16.97 3.22
N GLU A 83 -21.72 15.71 3.21
CA GLU A 83 -22.50 15.11 4.29
C GLU A 83 -21.62 14.84 5.51
N VAL A 84 -20.42 14.31 5.29
CA VAL A 84 -19.43 14.08 6.36
C VAL A 84 -19.02 15.40 7.01
N ALA A 85 -18.81 16.45 6.23
CA ALA A 85 -18.44 17.77 6.75
C ALA A 85 -19.55 18.37 7.61
N LEU A 86 -20.81 18.20 7.22
CA LEU A 86 -21.97 18.66 7.97
C LEU A 86 -22.12 17.88 9.29
N GLU A 87 -21.93 16.56 9.26
CA GLU A 87 -22.00 15.70 10.44
C GLU A 87 -20.85 15.98 11.42
N CYS A 88 -19.66 16.32 10.90
CA CYS A 88 -18.49 16.66 11.71
C CYS A 88 -18.51 18.09 12.26
N GLN A 89 -19.39 18.97 11.77
CA GLN A 89 -19.35 20.40 12.04
C GLN A 89 -19.49 20.73 13.54
N ASP A 90 -20.31 19.95 14.25
CA ASP A 90 -20.61 20.16 15.66
C ASP A 90 -19.86 19.18 16.59
N MET A 91 -19.02 18.30 16.03
CA MET A 91 -18.27 17.32 16.82
C MET A 91 -17.09 17.97 17.55
N ASN A 92 -16.92 17.60 18.83
CA ASN A 92 -15.67 17.90 19.51
C ASN A 92 -14.53 17.00 18.97
N TRP A 93 -13.30 17.50 19.09
CA TRP A 93 -12.10 16.83 18.56
C TRP A 93 -11.85 15.43 19.17
N GLY A 94 -12.32 15.17 20.39
CA GLY A 94 -12.21 13.87 21.04
C GLY A 94 -13.12 12.82 20.39
N ILE A 95 -14.37 13.18 20.12
CA ILE A 95 -15.35 12.32 19.44
C ILE A 95 -14.91 12.08 17.99
N PHE A 96 -14.55 13.14 17.26
CA PHE A 96 -14.09 13.02 15.86
C PHE A 96 -12.92 12.04 15.70
N LYS A 97 -11.92 12.11 16.59
CA LYS A 97 -10.77 11.20 16.57
C LYS A 97 -11.17 9.75 16.74
N ASN A 98 -12.10 9.47 17.65
CA ASN A 98 -12.58 8.10 17.86
C ASN A 98 -13.34 7.60 16.64
N VAL A 99 -14.28 8.40 16.12
CA VAL A 99 -15.05 8.05 14.92
C VAL A 99 -14.14 7.80 13.72
N LEU A 100 -13.15 8.67 13.47
CA LEU A 100 -12.17 8.48 12.40
C LEU A 100 -11.32 7.24 12.61
N THR A 101 -10.92 6.96 13.87
CA THR A 101 -10.12 5.77 14.20
C THR A 101 -10.92 4.51 13.94
N ASP A 102 -12.16 4.45 14.42
CA ASP A 102 -13.05 3.31 14.23
C ASP A 102 -13.33 3.08 12.74
N ALA A 103 -13.64 4.13 11.98
CA ALA A 103 -13.85 4.02 10.53
C ALA A 103 -12.60 3.54 9.78
N LEU A 104 -11.41 3.98 10.20
CA LEU A 104 -10.15 3.54 9.60
C LEU A 104 -9.86 2.07 9.94
N VAL A 105 -10.09 1.66 11.19
CA VAL A 105 -9.94 0.26 11.62
C VAL A 105 -10.92 -0.63 10.87
N ASP A 106 -12.20 -0.27 10.83
CA ASP A 106 -13.26 -0.99 10.10
C ASP A 106 -12.88 -1.15 8.61
N HIS A 107 -12.33 -0.11 7.98
CA HIS A 107 -11.92 -0.16 6.57
C HIS A 107 -10.68 -1.04 6.33
N LEU A 108 -9.70 -0.99 7.22
CA LEU A 108 -8.45 -1.75 7.06
C LEU A 108 -8.58 -3.20 7.52
N HIS A 109 -9.54 -3.53 8.38
CA HIS A 109 -9.70 -4.87 8.95
C HIS A 109 -9.87 -5.98 7.89
N PRO A 110 -10.72 -5.84 6.85
CA PRO A 110 -10.81 -6.85 5.79
C PRO A 110 -9.49 -7.08 5.05
N ILE A 111 -8.68 -6.02 4.88
CA ILE A 111 -7.37 -6.10 4.23
C ILE A 111 -6.39 -6.86 5.13
N GLN A 112 -6.42 -6.60 6.43
CA GLN A 112 -5.59 -7.30 7.43
C GLN A 112 -5.92 -8.79 7.49
N VAL A 113 -7.20 -9.15 7.55
CA VAL A 113 -7.65 -10.55 7.53
C VAL A 113 -7.16 -11.24 6.25
N ARG A 114 -7.37 -10.62 5.09
CA ARG A 114 -6.94 -11.22 3.82
C ARG A 114 -5.42 -11.35 3.70
N TYR A 115 -4.68 -10.40 4.25
CA TYR A 115 -3.23 -10.47 4.34
C TYR A 115 -2.79 -11.67 5.18
N GLU A 116 -3.36 -11.85 6.37
CA GLU A 116 -3.05 -12.99 7.25
C GLU A 116 -3.37 -14.32 6.58
N GLU A 117 -4.53 -14.44 5.92
CA GLU A 117 -4.91 -15.63 5.15
C GLU A 117 -3.85 -15.97 4.09
N ILE A 118 -3.49 -15.01 3.23
CA ILE A 118 -2.54 -15.22 2.14
C ILE A 118 -1.14 -15.54 2.68
N MET A 119 -0.71 -14.84 3.74
CA MET A 119 0.61 -15.06 4.34
C MET A 119 0.70 -16.41 5.07
N SER A 120 -0.42 -16.93 5.58
CA SER A 120 -0.48 -18.24 6.20
C SER A 120 -0.49 -19.41 5.20
N ASP A 121 -0.85 -19.13 3.94
CA ASP A 121 -0.86 -20.11 2.85
C ASP A 121 0.27 -19.82 1.85
N ALA A 122 1.47 -20.30 2.21
CA ALA A 122 2.65 -20.19 1.35
C ALA A 122 2.43 -20.84 -0.03
N GLY A 123 1.68 -21.94 -0.11
CA GLY A 123 1.42 -22.65 -1.36
C GLY A 123 0.56 -21.82 -2.33
N TYR A 124 -0.47 -21.15 -1.81
CA TYR A 124 -1.26 -20.20 -2.58
C TYR A 124 -0.40 -19.03 -3.07
N LEU A 125 0.35 -18.39 -2.17
CA LEU A 125 1.19 -17.24 -2.53
C LEU A 125 2.20 -17.60 -3.62
N ASP A 126 2.92 -18.72 -3.46
CA ASP A 126 3.89 -19.20 -4.45
C ASP A 126 3.22 -19.48 -5.81
N SER A 127 2.00 -20.05 -5.79
CA SER A 127 1.28 -20.34 -7.03
C SER A 127 0.90 -19.07 -7.80
N VAL A 128 0.45 -18.03 -7.10
CA VAL A 128 0.09 -16.73 -7.69
C VAL A 128 1.34 -16.05 -8.26
N LEU A 129 2.44 -16.04 -7.51
CA LEU A 129 3.72 -15.48 -7.97
C LEU A 129 4.28 -16.23 -9.18
N ALA A 130 4.22 -17.56 -9.18
CA ALA A 130 4.68 -18.38 -10.30
C ALA A 130 3.83 -18.19 -11.56
N GLU A 131 2.50 -18.04 -11.41
CA GLU A 131 1.62 -17.71 -12.53
C GLU A 131 1.93 -16.32 -13.11
N GLY A 132 2.07 -15.31 -12.24
CA GLY A 132 2.43 -13.96 -12.65
C GLY A 132 3.78 -13.92 -13.37
N ALA A 133 4.78 -14.62 -12.85
CA ALA A 133 6.10 -14.73 -13.46
C ALA A 133 6.05 -15.36 -14.86
N ARG A 134 5.29 -16.44 -15.04
CA ARG A 134 5.11 -17.08 -16.37
C ARG A 134 4.46 -16.12 -17.36
N LYS A 135 3.35 -15.48 -16.99
CA LYS A 135 2.65 -14.51 -17.85
C LYS A 135 3.56 -13.35 -18.26
N ALA A 136 4.33 -12.81 -17.31
CA ALA A 136 5.28 -11.75 -17.58
C ALA A 136 6.42 -12.21 -18.50
N ALA A 137 6.94 -13.42 -18.29
CA ALA A 137 7.98 -14.01 -19.13
C ALA A 137 7.52 -14.19 -20.57
N ASP A 138 6.32 -14.71 -20.81
CA ASP A 138 5.78 -14.90 -22.16
C ASP A 138 5.73 -13.58 -22.95
N ILE A 139 5.31 -12.49 -22.29
CA ILE A 139 5.27 -11.14 -22.89
C ILE A 139 6.69 -10.60 -23.12
N ALA A 140 7.56 -10.73 -22.11
CA ALA A 140 8.93 -10.23 -22.17
C ALA A 140 9.77 -10.97 -23.22
N ASP A 141 9.57 -12.27 -23.39
CA ASP A 141 10.30 -13.12 -24.31
C ASP A 141 10.08 -12.71 -25.76
N VAL A 142 8.86 -12.36 -26.14
CA VAL A 142 8.56 -11.84 -27.49
C VAL A 142 9.36 -10.55 -27.74
N THR A 143 9.34 -9.63 -26.78
CA THR A 143 10.06 -8.36 -26.88
C THR A 143 11.57 -8.59 -26.96
N LEU A 144 12.10 -9.48 -26.12
CA LEU A 144 13.52 -9.80 -26.06
C LEU A 144 14.00 -10.46 -27.36
N ASN A 145 13.21 -11.37 -27.94
CA ASN A 145 13.49 -11.98 -29.24
C ASN A 145 13.66 -10.94 -30.34
N ASN A 146 12.73 -9.97 -30.42
CA ASN A 146 12.79 -8.92 -31.42
C ASN A 146 14.06 -8.07 -31.27
N VAL A 147 14.44 -7.76 -30.03
CA VAL A 147 15.70 -7.04 -29.74
C VAL A 147 16.92 -7.84 -30.16
N TYR A 148 16.96 -9.14 -29.85
CA TYR A 148 18.08 -10.01 -30.20
C TYR A 148 18.25 -10.10 -31.72
N GLN A 149 17.16 -10.29 -32.46
CA GLN A 149 17.18 -10.30 -33.93
C GLN A 149 17.68 -8.98 -34.51
N ALA A 150 17.17 -7.85 -34.00
CA ALA A 150 17.58 -6.53 -34.45
C ALA A 150 19.06 -6.24 -34.20
N MET A 151 19.60 -6.74 -33.08
CA MET A 151 21.01 -6.56 -32.69
C MET A 151 21.95 -7.61 -33.32
N GLY A 152 21.42 -8.60 -34.03
CA GLY A 152 22.22 -9.69 -34.60
C GLY A 152 22.76 -10.68 -33.56
N PHE A 153 22.14 -10.76 -32.38
CA PHE A 153 22.50 -11.72 -31.35
C PHE A 153 21.77 -13.05 -31.54
N PHE A 154 22.49 -14.16 -31.39
CA PHE A 154 21.89 -15.48 -31.27
C PHE A 154 21.36 -15.66 -29.85
N ARG A 155 20.09 -16.07 -29.73
CA ARG A 155 19.51 -16.45 -28.43
C ARG A 155 20.22 -17.72 -27.93
N ARG A 156 20.54 -17.78 -26.63
CA ARG A 156 20.96 -19.02 -25.96
C ARG A 156 19.75 -19.84 -25.54
#